data_AF-A0A7C2VXI0-F1
#
_entry.id   AF-A0A7C2VXI0-F1
#
_cell.length_a   1.000
_cell.length_b   1.000
_cell.length_c   1.000
_cell.angle_alpha   90.00
_cell.angle_beta   90.00
_cell.angle_gamma   90.00
#
_symmetry.space_group_name_H-M   'P 1'
#
loop_
_entity.id
_entity.type
_entity.pdbx_description
1 polymer ?
#
loop_
_entity_poly.entity_id
_entity_poly.type
_entity_poly.pdbx_seq_one_letter_code
_entity_poly.pdbx_strand_id
1 'polypeptide(L)'
;GGMAFVTQQAGHPVPVEQVAEKGPSLAFVAFPYALAQLPYSAWFSFVFFFALVTLGIDSGFSLTESIVASIVDKTGWKRNTVLVAVSVIGFGCGLVYITEGGLNWVDTVDGMVNGTWGIAFMGLLECVLLSWMWRVGILRRHANSRSDWMLGKWWEYLLRLVIPVVLGTLFCWQLFDDLNREQFLRTADGTWIIYNCVGMGIVVVVPVLAVILTIVRGRPDVESPVRPEAHLPRRGGRTGWYALAVSVGLAVLFLAGRPLFEGAWSALAWVGIVAGTAVMLVSNTLMERHDTRESQVSWPVRWAGLIASMDVSAFLAVFLVGLTRGVEPAEHAVVIRDELSGTSYAIVGVVCLIIVGGLGWCFYRALAAAGKDTDVQLPDQQ
;
A
#
# COMPACT_ATOMS: atom_id res chain seq x y z
N GLY A 1 -4.17 -19.56 -7.73
CA GLY A 1 -5.61 -19.57 -7.43
C GLY A 1 -6.43 -19.27 -8.67
N GLY A 2 -6.72 -17.99 -8.95
CA GLY A 2 -7.51 -17.58 -10.11
C GLY A 2 -6.94 -18.01 -11.47
N MET A 3 -5.62 -17.92 -11.68
CA MET A 3 -4.98 -18.39 -12.93
C MET A 3 -5.13 -19.90 -13.15
N ALA A 4 -4.97 -20.71 -12.11
CA ALA A 4 -5.12 -22.16 -12.19
C ALA A 4 -6.53 -22.55 -12.70
N PHE A 5 -7.54 -21.88 -12.15
CA PHE A 5 -8.93 -22.05 -12.54
C PHE A 5 -9.18 -21.68 -14.01
N VAL A 6 -8.61 -20.56 -14.48
CA VAL A 6 -8.78 -20.11 -15.88
C VAL A 6 -8.06 -21.05 -16.86
N THR A 7 -6.83 -21.47 -16.55
CA THR A 7 -6.07 -22.42 -17.38
C THR A 7 -6.69 -23.81 -17.44
N GLN A 8 -7.32 -24.24 -16.34
CA GLN A 8 -8.08 -25.47 -16.29
C GLN A 8 -9.34 -25.39 -17.15
N GLN A 9 -10.03 -24.23 -17.17
CA GLN A 9 -11.19 -24.01 -18.05
C GLN A 9 -10.82 -23.95 -19.53
N ALA A 10 -9.62 -23.46 -19.87
CA ALA A 10 -9.17 -23.38 -21.26
C ALA A 10 -8.63 -24.70 -21.84
N GLY A 11 -8.67 -25.80 -21.08
CA GLY A 11 -8.19 -27.13 -21.53
C GLY A 11 -6.67 -27.29 -21.55
N HIS A 12 -5.93 -26.32 -21.02
CA HIS A 12 -4.47 -26.34 -20.90
C HIS A 12 -4.07 -26.05 -19.44
N PRO A 13 -4.29 -27.01 -18.52
CA PRO A 13 -4.02 -26.79 -17.10
C PRO A 13 -2.53 -26.54 -16.90
N VAL A 14 -2.18 -25.33 -16.46
CA VAL A 14 -0.82 -25.02 -16.05
C VAL A 14 -0.75 -25.23 -14.53
N PRO A 15 0.15 -26.12 -14.04
CA PRO A 15 0.30 -26.37 -12.61
C PRO A 15 0.60 -25.07 -11.88
N VAL A 16 -0.01 -24.85 -10.71
CA VAL A 16 0.17 -23.61 -9.93
C VAL A 16 1.65 -23.36 -9.65
N GLU A 17 2.45 -24.42 -9.49
CA GLU A 17 3.88 -24.32 -9.26
C GLU A 17 4.65 -23.72 -10.46
N GLN A 18 4.18 -23.93 -11.69
CA GLN A 18 4.77 -23.36 -12.92
C GLN A 18 4.35 -21.91 -13.15
N VAL A 19 3.23 -21.47 -12.55
CA VAL A 19 2.71 -20.09 -12.65
C VAL A 19 3.10 -19.23 -11.45
N ALA A 20 3.65 -19.83 -10.39
CA ALA A 20 4.00 -19.16 -9.13
C ALA A 20 5.43 -18.61 -9.11
N GLU A 21 6.05 -18.37 -10.27
CA GLU A 21 7.30 -17.62 -10.33
C GLU A 21 7.08 -16.20 -9.80
N LYS A 22 7.94 -15.76 -8.88
CA LYS A 22 7.89 -14.41 -8.30
C LYS A 22 8.49 -13.40 -9.28
N GLY A 23 8.06 -12.14 -9.17
CA GLY A 23 8.68 -11.03 -9.88
C GLY A 23 7.94 -10.61 -11.17
N PRO A 24 8.61 -9.88 -12.08
CA PRO A 24 7.99 -9.31 -13.28
C PRO A 24 7.40 -10.35 -14.23
N SER A 25 7.96 -11.56 -14.29
CA SER A 25 7.47 -12.65 -15.14
C SER A 25 6.02 -13.05 -14.80
N LEU A 26 5.63 -12.95 -13.53
CA LEU A 26 4.26 -13.19 -13.11
C LEU A 26 3.29 -12.24 -13.81
N ALA A 27 3.56 -10.93 -13.72
CA ALA A 27 2.72 -9.87 -14.25
C ALA A 27 2.69 -9.80 -15.79
N PHE A 28 3.80 -10.14 -16.45
CA PHE A 28 3.96 -9.93 -17.89
C PHE A 28 3.97 -11.22 -18.74
N VAL A 29 3.98 -12.40 -18.12
CA VAL A 29 3.92 -13.70 -18.82
C VAL A 29 2.71 -14.49 -18.36
N ALA A 30 2.63 -14.80 -17.07
CA ALA A 30 1.59 -15.64 -16.51
C ALA A 30 0.19 -14.99 -16.56
N PHE A 31 0.07 -13.73 -16.11
CA PHE A 31 -1.20 -13.02 -16.12
C PHE A 31 -1.75 -12.81 -17.54
N PRO A 32 -0.97 -12.36 -18.55
CA PRO A 32 -1.44 -12.24 -19.92
C PRO A 32 -1.89 -13.56 -20.52
N TYR A 33 -1.18 -14.66 -20.22
CA TYR A 33 -1.58 -16.00 -20.64
C TYR A 33 -2.96 -16.39 -20.10
N ALA A 34 -3.22 -16.13 -18.81
CA ALA A 34 -4.54 -16.37 -18.22
C ALA A 34 -5.61 -15.42 -18.77
N LEU A 35 -5.31 -14.13 -18.93
CA LEU A 35 -6.25 -13.14 -19.44
C LEU A 35 -6.67 -13.41 -20.87
N ALA A 36 -5.79 -13.99 -21.69
CA ALA A 36 -6.08 -14.38 -23.08
C ALA A 36 -7.17 -15.45 -23.18
N GLN A 37 -7.40 -16.22 -22.11
CA GLN A 37 -8.38 -17.32 -22.08
C GLN A 37 -9.78 -16.86 -21.63
N LEU A 38 -9.92 -15.62 -21.14
CA LEU A 38 -11.21 -15.07 -20.74
C LEU A 38 -12.04 -14.63 -21.96
N PRO A 39 -13.38 -14.75 -21.91
CA PRO A 39 -14.24 -14.10 -22.89
C PRO A 39 -14.03 -12.57 -22.80
N TYR A 40 -13.96 -11.89 -23.95
CA TYR A 40 -13.59 -10.46 -24.03
C TYR A 40 -12.18 -10.14 -23.46
N SER A 41 -11.20 -11.01 -23.71
CA SER A 41 -9.81 -10.89 -23.24
C SER A 41 -9.15 -9.52 -23.46
N ALA A 42 -9.46 -8.83 -24.56
CA ALA A 42 -8.94 -7.49 -24.85
C ALA A 42 -9.35 -6.44 -23.80
N TRP A 43 -10.60 -6.48 -23.33
CA TRP A 43 -11.11 -5.56 -22.31
C TRP A 43 -10.43 -5.81 -20.95
N PHE A 44 -10.37 -7.07 -20.52
CA PHE A 44 -9.74 -7.42 -19.24
C PHE A 44 -8.23 -7.18 -19.24
N SER A 45 -7.55 -7.42 -20.37
CA SER A 45 -6.14 -7.09 -20.53
C SER A 45 -5.88 -5.59 -20.45
N PHE A 46 -6.73 -4.77 -21.09
CA PHE A 46 -6.64 -3.32 -20.99
C PHE A 46 -6.78 -2.85 -19.53
N VAL A 47 -7.82 -3.29 -18.83
CA VAL A 47 -8.06 -2.90 -17.42
C VAL A 47 -6.88 -3.33 -16.53
N PHE A 48 -6.36 -4.54 -16.72
CA PHE A 48 -5.22 -5.06 -15.95
C PHE A 48 -3.95 -4.24 -16.15
N PHE A 49 -3.55 -4.02 -17.41
CA PHE A 49 -2.34 -3.24 -17.70
C PHE A 49 -2.50 -1.76 -17.36
N PHE A 50 -3.69 -1.20 -17.55
CA PHE A 50 -3.99 0.17 -17.10
C PHE A 50 -3.83 0.30 -15.59
N ALA A 51 -4.32 -0.68 -14.81
CA ALA A 51 -4.11 -0.71 -13.37
C ALA A 51 -2.64 -0.86 -12.98
N LEU A 52 -1.86 -1.70 -13.68
CA LEU A 52 -0.41 -1.81 -13.45
C LEU A 52 0.32 -0.48 -13.69
N VAL A 53 -0.05 0.24 -14.75
CA VAL A 53 0.53 1.55 -15.06
C VAL A 53 0.17 2.59 -14.00
N THR A 54 -1.09 2.66 -13.57
CA THR A 54 -1.49 3.63 -12.53
C THR A 54 -0.84 3.33 -11.18
N LEU A 55 -0.70 2.05 -10.80
CA LEU A 55 0.01 1.63 -9.59
C LEU A 55 1.50 2.02 -9.63
N GLY A 56 2.15 1.87 -10.78
CA GLY A 56 3.54 2.29 -10.98
C GLY A 56 3.71 3.81 -10.89
N ILE A 57 2.80 4.58 -11.49
CA ILE A 57 2.82 6.05 -11.49
C ILE A 57 2.62 6.61 -10.08
N ASP A 58 1.64 6.12 -9.33
CA ASP A 58 1.36 6.57 -7.96
C ASP A 58 2.58 6.36 -7.04
N SER A 59 3.19 5.18 -7.14
CA SER A 59 4.42 4.86 -6.41
C SER A 59 5.59 5.77 -6.82
N GLY A 60 5.74 6.03 -8.12
CA GLY A 60 6.78 6.91 -8.66
C GLY A 60 6.64 8.36 -8.19
N PHE A 61 5.42 8.88 -8.08
CA PHE A 61 5.17 10.21 -7.54
C PHE A 61 5.55 10.32 -6.06
N SER A 62 5.17 9.34 -5.24
CA SER A 62 5.49 9.32 -3.81
C SER A 62 7.01 9.33 -3.56
N LEU A 63 7.76 8.50 -4.30
CA LEU A 63 9.22 8.44 -4.19
C LEU A 63 9.89 9.75 -4.65
N THR A 64 9.46 10.29 -5.79
CA THR A 64 10.03 11.54 -6.32
C THR A 64 9.75 12.70 -5.38
N GLU A 65 8.53 12.79 -4.84
CA GLU A 65 8.14 13.84 -3.91
C GLU A 65 8.97 13.81 -2.63
N SER A 66 9.23 12.63 -2.06
CA SER A 66 10.04 12.47 -0.87
C SER A 66 11.47 13.02 -1.06
N ILE A 67 12.08 12.74 -2.22
CA ILE A 67 13.42 13.23 -2.56
C ILE A 67 13.41 14.76 -2.78
N VAL A 68 12.46 15.26 -3.57
CA VAL A 68 12.35 16.69 -3.89
C VAL A 68 12.10 17.50 -2.62
N ALA A 69 11.16 17.08 -1.77
CA ALA A 69 10.87 17.72 -0.50
C ALA A 69 12.11 17.77 0.40
N SER A 70 12.82 16.65 0.56
CA SER A 70 14.04 16.57 1.37
C SER A 70 15.13 17.54 0.91
N ILE A 71 15.33 17.68 -0.41
CA ILE A 71 16.31 18.61 -0.97
C ILE A 71 15.87 20.06 -0.80
N VAL A 72 14.61 20.37 -1.10
CA VAL A 72 14.05 21.73 -0.98
C VAL A 72 14.09 22.20 0.47
N ASP A 73 13.68 21.36 1.42
CA ASP A 73 13.66 21.69 2.85
C ASP A 73 15.09 21.91 3.38
N LYS A 74 16.07 21.14 2.89
CA LYS A 74 17.47 21.28 3.30
C LYS A 74 18.16 22.50 2.69
N THR A 75 17.95 22.76 1.41
CA THR A 75 18.74 23.73 0.61
C THR A 75 18.03 25.06 0.36
N GLY A 76 16.70 25.12 0.51
CA GLY A 76 15.89 26.27 0.13
C GLY A 76 15.80 26.53 -1.37
N TRP A 77 16.21 25.58 -2.22
CA TRP A 77 16.16 25.74 -3.67
C TRP A 77 14.72 25.76 -4.20
N LYS A 78 14.52 26.42 -5.34
CA LYS A 78 13.22 26.47 -6.01
C LYS A 78 12.77 25.06 -6.38
N ARG A 79 11.59 24.67 -5.89
CA ARG A 79 11.00 23.34 -6.09
C ARG A 79 10.96 22.90 -7.57
N ASN A 80 10.58 23.80 -8.48
CA ASN A 80 10.54 23.49 -9.92
C ASN A 80 11.92 23.11 -10.48
N THR A 81 12.98 23.77 -10.02
CA THR A 81 14.35 23.47 -10.46
C THR A 81 14.82 22.12 -9.93
N VAL A 82 14.55 21.84 -8.64
CA VAL A 82 14.90 20.56 -8.01
C VAL A 82 14.16 19.41 -8.68
N LEU A 83 12.86 19.57 -8.95
CA LEU A 83 12.05 18.55 -9.61
C LEU A 83 12.62 18.19 -10.98
N VAL A 84 12.89 19.17 -11.84
CA VAL A 84 13.46 18.92 -13.18
C VAL A 84 14.83 18.24 -13.07
N ALA A 85 15.69 18.68 -12.15
CA ALA A 85 17.00 18.07 -11.95
C ALA A 85 16.89 16.60 -11.52
N VAL A 86 16.07 16.30 -10.51
CA VAL A 86 15.83 14.93 -10.03
C VAL A 86 15.23 14.06 -11.14
N SER A 87 14.27 14.57 -11.91
CA SER A 87 13.67 13.84 -13.03
C SER A 87 14.67 13.55 -14.16
N VAL A 88 15.54 14.49 -14.51
CA VAL A 88 16.58 14.29 -15.55
C VAL A 88 17.62 13.26 -15.09
N ILE A 89 18.06 13.34 -13.84
CA ILE A 89 18.99 12.35 -13.25
C ILE A 89 18.31 10.97 -13.20
N GLY A 90 17.07 10.91 -12.73
CA GLY A 90 16.28 9.67 -12.67
C GLY A 90 16.06 9.05 -14.05
N PHE A 91 15.77 9.86 -15.07
CA PHE A 91 15.68 9.42 -16.46
C PHE A 91 17.02 8.84 -16.94
N GLY A 92 18.13 9.54 -16.70
CA GLY A 92 19.47 9.08 -17.07
C GLY A 92 19.85 7.75 -16.42
N CYS A 93 19.59 7.58 -15.12
CA CYS A 93 19.77 6.30 -14.43
C CYS A 93 18.81 5.22 -14.96
N GLY A 94 17.58 5.59 -15.29
CA GLY A 94 16.56 4.69 -15.82
C GLY A 94 16.89 4.12 -17.20
N LEU A 95 17.73 4.79 -18.00
CA LEU A 95 18.17 4.31 -19.32
C LEU A 95 18.88 2.95 -19.25
N VAL A 96 19.45 2.58 -18.10
CA VAL A 96 20.08 1.26 -17.93
C VAL A 96 19.04 0.12 -18.02
N TYR A 97 17.81 0.36 -17.56
CA TYR A 97 16.75 -0.65 -17.53
C TYR A 97 16.09 -0.90 -18.89
N ILE A 98 16.28 -0.03 -19.88
CA ILE A 98 15.76 -0.23 -21.25
C ILE A 98 16.77 -0.95 -22.16
N THR A 99 17.93 -1.33 -21.64
CA THR A 99 18.93 -2.11 -22.40
C THR A 99 18.51 -3.58 -22.54
N GLU A 100 19.14 -4.34 -23.44
CA GLU A 100 18.87 -5.78 -23.62
C GLU A 100 19.09 -6.59 -22.33
N GLY A 101 19.96 -6.11 -21.43
CA GLY A 101 20.21 -6.68 -20.11
C GLY A 101 19.40 -6.04 -18.98
N GLY A 102 18.38 -5.23 -19.29
CA GLY A 102 17.64 -4.42 -18.33
C GLY A 102 16.97 -5.23 -17.22
N LEU A 103 16.41 -6.40 -17.54
CA LEU A 103 15.80 -7.29 -16.54
C LEU A 103 16.82 -7.78 -15.50
N ASN A 104 18.04 -8.10 -15.92
CA ASN A 104 19.10 -8.50 -14.98
C ASN A 104 19.44 -7.35 -14.01
N TRP A 105 19.43 -6.12 -14.48
CA TRP A 105 19.63 -4.94 -13.63
C TRP A 105 18.47 -4.74 -12.66
N VAL A 106 17.22 -4.90 -13.12
CA VAL A 106 16.03 -4.82 -12.26
C VAL A 106 16.10 -5.87 -11.16
N ASP A 107 16.35 -7.13 -11.51
CA ASP A 107 16.42 -8.23 -10.54
C ASP A 107 17.56 -8.04 -9.54
N THR A 108 18.70 -7.53 -10.01
CA THR A 108 19.85 -7.23 -9.15
C THR A 108 19.52 -6.12 -8.15
N VAL A 109 18.96 -5.01 -8.63
CA VAL A 109 18.61 -3.87 -7.77
C VAL A 109 17.47 -4.24 -6.82
N ASP A 110 16.46 -4.98 -7.27
CA ASP A 110 15.37 -5.49 -6.44
C ASP A 110 15.91 -6.40 -5.33
N GLY A 111 16.77 -7.36 -5.68
CA GLY A 111 17.43 -8.23 -4.71
C GLY A 111 18.30 -7.48 -3.70
N MET A 112 18.94 -6.37 -4.11
CA MET A 112 19.72 -5.51 -3.21
C MET A 112 18.85 -4.67 -2.28
N VAL A 113 17.77 -4.07 -2.79
CA VAL A 113 16.89 -3.15 -2.05
C VAL A 113 15.92 -3.90 -1.13
N ASN A 114 15.34 -5.00 -1.61
CA ASN A 114 14.42 -5.85 -0.85
C ASN A 114 15.11 -6.97 -0.07
N GLY A 115 16.42 -7.16 -0.29
CA GLY A 115 17.24 -8.08 0.48
C GLY A 115 17.49 -7.63 1.92
N THR A 116 18.25 -8.44 2.65
CA THR A 116 18.61 -8.26 4.07
C THR A 116 19.16 -6.87 4.38
N TRP A 117 19.85 -6.29 3.40
CA TRP A 117 20.71 -5.12 3.54
C TRP A 117 20.07 -3.80 3.09
N GLY A 118 18.95 -3.85 2.38
CA GLY A 118 18.31 -2.66 1.83
C GLY A 118 17.34 -2.02 2.81
N ILE A 119 16.05 -2.03 2.48
CA ILE A 119 15.00 -1.30 3.23
C ILE A 119 14.83 -1.85 4.65
N ALA A 120 14.96 -3.17 4.86
CA ALA A 120 14.79 -3.77 6.18
C ALA A 120 15.83 -3.29 7.20
N PHE A 121 17.12 -3.29 6.82
CA PHE A 121 18.20 -2.79 7.66
C PHE A 121 18.08 -1.28 7.89
N MET A 122 17.82 -0.51 6.83
CA MET A 122 17.63 0.94 6.95
C MET A 122 16.44 1.30 7.86
N GLY A 123 15.32 0.59 7.74
CA GLY A 123 14.15 0.77 8.59
C GLY A 123 14.42 0.38 10.05
N LEU A 124 15.21 -0.69 10.29
CA LEU A 124 15.68 -1.05 11.63
C LEU A 124 16.54 0.06 12.24
N LEU A 125 17.51 0.58 11.47
CA LEU A 125 18.38 1.67 11.90
C LEU A 125 17.55 2.92 12.23
N GLU A 126 16.66 3.34 11.33
CA GLU A 126 15.77 4.48 11.52
C GLU A 126 14.92 4.32 12.79
N CYS A 127 14.31 3.14 12.99
CA CYS A 127 13.51 2.86 14.18
C CYS A 127 14.36 2.94 15.46
N VAL A 128 15.57 2.38 15.48
CA VAL A 128 16.45 2.42 16.66
C VAL A 128 16.88 3.87 16.96
N LEU A 129 17.32 4.61 15.94
CA LEU A 129 17.75 6.00 16.07
C LEU A 129 16.60 6.89 16.58
N LEU A 130 15.43 6.84 15.94
CA LEU A 130 14.28 7.64 16.34
C LEU A 130 13.73 7.24 17.71
N SER A 131 13.78 5.94 18.05
CA SER A 131 13.10 5.44 19.25
C SER A 131 13.92 5.48 20.54
N TRP A 132 15.24 5.29 20.42
CA TRP A 132 16.19 5.22 21.54
C TRP A 132 17.08 6.46 21.64
N MET A 133 17.57 6.99 20.51
CA MET A 133 18.43 8.18 20.53
C MET A 133 17.63 9.49 20.56
N TRP A 134 16.47 9.53 19.90
CA TRP A 134 15.56 10.68 19.96
C TRP A 134 14.42 10.50 20.98
N ARG A 135 13.91 11.61 21.51
CA ARG A 135 12.77 11.60 22.45
C ARG A 135 11.46 11.38 21.69
N VAL A 136 11.09 10.12 21.43
CA VAL A 136 9.81 9.71 20.79
C VAL A 136 8.60 10.42 21.38
N GLY A 137 8.58 10.67 22.69
CA GLY A 137 7.47 11.36 23.33
C GLY A 137 7.30 12.83 22.91
N ILE A 138 8.35 13.48 22.40
CA ILE A 138 8.25 14.78 21.74
C ILE A 138 7.59 14.61 20.38
N LEU A 139 8.01 13.60 19.59
CA LEU A 139 7.41 13.29 18.29
C LEU A 139 5.92 12.97 18.42
N ARG A 140 5.55 12.15 19.41
CA ARG A 140 4.14 11.85 19.72
C ARG A 140 3.36 13.11 20.08
N ARG A 141 3.91 13.98 20.93
CA ARG A 141 3.24 15.24 21.31
C ARG A 141 3.11 16.19 20.13
N HIS A 142 4.13 16.28 19.28
CA HIS A 142 4.09 17.08 18.06
C HIS A 142 3.04 16.53 17.08
N ALA A 143 3.06 15.23 16.81
CA ALA A 143 2.04 14.56 16.00
C ALA A 143 0.64 14.78 16.60
N ASN A 144 0.46 14.65 17.92
CA ASN A 144 -0.82 14.92 18.59
C ASN A 144 -1.25 16.39 18.54
N SER A 145 -0.30 17.32 18.36
CA SER A 145 -0.58 18.75 18.19
C SER A 145 -0.88 19.15 16.74
N ARG A 146 -0.74 18.22 15.78
CA ARG A 146 -0.98 18.48 14.35
C ARG A 146 -2.01 17.54 13.74
N SER A 147 -2.22 16.39 14.37
CA SER A 147 -3.13 15.36 13.94
C SER A 147 -4.41 15.44 14.74
N ASP A 148 -5.53 15.39 14.04
CA ASP A 148 -6.84 15.20 14.66
C ASP A 148 -6.90 13.87 15.45
N TRP A 149 -6.03 12.92 15.11
CA TRP A 149 -5.82 11.68 15.83
C TRP A 149 -4.70 11.80 16.87
N MET A 150 -5.04 11.62 18.16
CA MET A 150 -4.04 11.45 19.23
C MET A 150 -3.48 10.02 19.32
N LEU A 151 -2.17 9.92 19.07
CA LEU A 151 -1.34 8.77 19.35
C LEU A 151 -1.19 8.58 20.87
N GLY A 152 -1.40 7.35 21.33
CA GLY A 152 -1.26 6.94 22.74
C GLY A 152 0.16 6.47 23.10
N LYS A 153 0.34 5.95 24.32
CA LYS A 153 1.61 5.31 24.73
C LYS A 153 1.91 4.02 23.96
N TRP A 154 0.89 3.31 23.46
CA TRP A 154 1.06 2.10 22.67
C TRP A 154 1.92 2.33 21.41
N TRP A 155 1.80 3.50 20.77
CA TRP A 155 2.60 3.86 19.59
C TRP A 155 4.09 4.02 19.95
N GLU A 156 4.40 4.55 21.14
CA GLU A 156 5.78 4.63 21.63
C GLU A 156 6.34 3.24 21.91
N TYR A 157 5.57 2.34 22.51
CA TYR A 157 5.98 0.95 22.73
C TYR A 157 6.18 0.20 21.42
N LEU A 158 5.32 0.45 20.44
CA LEU A 158 5.41 -0.15 19.12
C LEU A 158 6.71 0.25 18.41
N LEU A 159 7.08 1.55 18.46
CA LEU A 159 8.34 2.04 17.89
C LEU A 159 9.59 1.64 18.68
N ARG A 160 9.51 1.57 20.02
CA ARG A 160 10.68 1.28 20.88
C ARG A 160 11.00 -0.21 20.99
N LEU A 161 9.97 -1.06 20.92
CA LEU A 161 10.10 -2.48 21.23
C LEU A 161 9.61 -3.35 20.08
N VAL A 162 8.36 -3.21 19.65
CA VAL A 162 7.74 -4.18 18.72
C VAL A 162 8.43 -4.15 17.35
N ILE A 163 8.52 -2.99 16.70
CA ILE A 163 9.11 -2.87 15.36
C ILE A 163 10.60 -3.24 15.38
N PRO A 164 11.44 -2.71 16.30
CA PRO A 164 12.86 -3.09 16.33
C PRO A 164 13.08 -4.57 16.62
N VAL A 165 12.25 -5.21 17.45
CA VAL A 165 12.36 -6.66 17.70
C VAL A 165 11.98 -7.46 16.46
N VAL A 166 10.86 -7.14 15.80
CA VAL A 166 10.42 -7.87 14.60
C VAL A 166 11.39 -7.67 13.44
N LEU A 167 11.78 -6.43 13.14
CA LEU A 167 12.77 -6.16 12.10
C LEU A 167 14.14 -6.73 12.45
N GLY A 168 14.54 -6.65 13.73
CA GLY A 168 15.80 -7.20 14.22
C GLY A 168 15.86 -8.73 14.12
N THR A 169 14.78 -9.45 14.45
CA THR A 169 14.75 -10.90 14.32
C THR A 169 14.75 -11.33 12.84
N LEU A 170 13.96 -10.67 11.99
CA LEU A 170 13.97 -10.94 10.55
C LEU A 170 15.34 -10.67 9.93
N PHE A 171 15.95 -9.53 10.27
CA PHE A 171 17.29 -9.18 9.83
C PHE A 171 18.33 -10.21 10.28
N CYS A 172 18.36 -10.56 11.58
CA CYS A 172 19.29 -11.54 12.10
C CYS A 172 19.08 -12.92 11.46
N TRP A 173 17.84 -13.36 11.28
CA TRP A 173 17.55 -14.64 10.64
C TRP A 173 18.07 -14.65 9.20
N GLN A 174 17.75 -13.62 8.42
CA GLN A 174 18.19 -13.56 7.03
C GLN A 174 19.71 -13.39 6.91
N LEU A 175 20.33 -12.65 7.83
CA LEU A 175 21.78 -12.56 7.96
C LEU A 175 22.42 -13.92 8.23
N PHE A 176 21.86 -14.72 9.14
CA PHE A 176 22.36 -16.08 9.39
C PHE A 176 22.18 -16.99 8.19
N ASP A 177 21.05 -16.88 7.46
CA ASP A 177 20.82 -17.65 6.23
C ASP A 177 21.84 -17.27 5.15
N ASP A 178 22.07 -15.96 4.96
CA ASP A 178 23.04 -15.44 4.00
C ASP A 178 24.49 -15.81 4.37
N LEU A 179 24.87 -15.78 5.65
CA LEU A 179 26.20 -16.17 6.12
C LEU A 179 26.47 -17.67 5.97
N ASN A 180 25.44 -18.50 6.08
CA ASN A 180 25.55 -19.95 5.94
C ASN A 180 25.52 -20.41 4.48
N ARG A 181 25.25 -19.52 3.52
CA ARG A 181 25.36 -19.83 2.09
C ARG A 181 26.83 -19.82 1.65
N GLU A 182 27.29 -20.94 1.12
CA GLU A 182 28.68 -21.12 0.63
C GLU A 182 29.10 -20.14 -0.48
N GLN A 183 28.15 -19.42 -1.10
CA GLN A 183 28.37 -18.52 -2.22
C GLN A 183 27.93 -17.06 -1.97
N PHE A 184 28.08 -16.55 -0.74
CA PHE A 184 27.58 -15.20 -0.42
C PHE A 184 28.41 -14.06 -1.04
N LEU A 185 29.75 -14.13 -0.96
CA LEU A 185 30.66 -13.10 -1.50
C LEU A 185 31.43 -13.56 -2.74
N ARG A 186 31.60 -14.87 -2.87
CA ARG A 186 32.37 -15.50 -3.94
C ARG A 186 31.61 -16.70 -4.49
N THR A 187 31.55 -16.83 -5.80
CA THR A 187 31.08 -18.05 -6.46
C THR A 187 32.06 -19.20 -6.16
N ALA A 188 31.62 -20.46 -6.30
CA ALA A 188 32.50 -21.62 -6.15
C ALA A 188 33.79 -21.56 -7.02
N ASP A 189 33.74 -20.79 -8.12
CA ASP A 189 34.86 -20.55 -9.03
C ASP A 189 35.83 -19.42 -8.58
N GLY A 190 35.60 -18.82 -7.40
CA GLY A 190 36.46 -17.78 -6.83
C GLY A 190 36.25 -16.36 -7.38
N THR A 191 35.27 -16.17 -8.28
CA THR A 191 34.88 -14.85 -8.80
C THR A 191 34.06 -14.08 -7.76
N TRP A 192 34.34 -12.78 -7.63
CA TRP A 192 33.60 -11.90 -6.72
C TRP A 192 32.21 -11.62 -7.27
N ILE A 193 31.22 -11.78 -6.41
CA ILE A 193 29.84 -11.43 -6.71
C ILE A 193 29.70 -9.92 -6.52
N ILE A 194 29.90 -9.17 -7.61
CA ILE A 194 30.02 -7.70 -7.59
C ILE A 194 28.77 -7.04 -6.99
N TYR A 195 27.58 -7.56 -7.26
CA TYR A 195 26.33 -6.98 -6.75
C TYR A 195 26.20 -7.10 -5.23
N ASN A 196 26.56 -8.24 -4.63
CA ASN A 196 26.55 -8.40 -3.16
C ASN A 196 27.59 -7.48 -2.50
N CYS A 197 28.75 -7.31 -3.13
CA CYS A 197 29.80 -6.41 -2.65
C CYS A 197 29.36 -4.93 -2.71
N VAL A 198 28.73 -4.51 -3.82
CA VAL A 198 28.18 -3.15 -3.97
C VAL A 198 27.04 -2.91 -2.98
N GLY A 199 26.17 -3.91 -2.76
CA GLY A 199 25.10 -3.83 -1.77
C GLY A 199 25.61 -3.60 -0.35
N MET A 200 26.63 -4.35 0.07
CA MET A 200 27.29 -4.11 1.36
C MET A 200 27.97 -2.74 1.43
N GLY A 201 28.54 -2.27 0.31
CA GLY A 201 29.09 -0.92 0.22
C GLY A 201 28.03 0.16 0.48
N ILE A 202 26.86 0.02 -0.14
CA ILE A 202 25.74 0.97 0.02
C ILE A 202 25.24 1.00 1.47
N VAL A 203 25.16 -0.14 2.15
CA VAL A 203 24.77 -0.24 3.57
C VAL A 203 25.65 0.62 4.48
N VAL A 204 26.94 0.74 4.16
CA VAL A 204 27.88 1.55 4.95
C VAL A 204 27.86 3.00 4.47
N VAL A 205 27.84 3.21 3.15
CA VAL A 205 27.91 4.54 2.54
C VAL A 205 26.67 5.37 2.86
N VAL A 206 25.47 4.78 2.84
CA VAL A 206 24.22 5.53 3.02
C VAL A 206 24.09 6.12 4.43
N PRO A 207 24.28 5.38 5.54
CA PRO A 207 24.29 5.96 6.88
C PRO A 207 25.40 7.00 7.08
N VAL A 208 26.59 6.77 6.52
CA VAL A 208 27.70 7.74 6.59
C VAL A 208 27.34 9.02 5.86
N LEU A 209 26.79 8.92 4.65
CA LEU A 209 26.32 10.05 3.88
C LEU A 209 25.19 10.78 4.60
N ALA A 210 24.26 10.06 5.24
CA ALA A 210 23.19 10.66 6.04
C ALA A 210 23.73 11.47 7.22
N VAL A 211 24.75 10.97 7.92
CA VAL A 211 25.43 11.72 8.99
C VAL A 211 26.13 12.96 8.44
N ILE A 212 26.87 12.83 7.33
CA ILE A 212 27.56 13.95 6.67
C ILE A 212 26.55 15.04 6.28
N LEU A 213 25.46 14.65 5.60
CA LEU A 213 24.41 15.57 5.18
C LEU A 213 23.66 16.20 6.38
N THR A 214 23.60 15.52 7.51
CA THR A 214 23.03 16.08 8.75
C THR A 214 23.94 17.18 9.33
N ILE A 215 25.26 17.01 9.26
CA ILE A 215 26.25 17.99 9.75
C ILE A 215 26.26 19.26 8.88
N VAL A 216 25.98 19.14 7.57
CA VAL A 216 25.84 20.31 6.70
C VAL A 216 24.66 21.18 7.18
N ARG A 217 24.93 22.46 7.43
CA ARG A 217 23.96 23.38 8.02
C ARG A 217 22.76 23.57 7.09
N GLY A 218 21.56 23.21 7.58
CA GLY A 218 20.30 23.41 6.87
C GLY A 218 19.80 24.85 6.97
N ARG A 219 18.72 25.15 6.22
CA ARG A 219 18.05 26.45 6.21
C ARG A 219 17.57 26.86 7.63
N PRO A 220 17.87 28.07 8.13
CA PRO A 220 17.58 28.47 9.51
C PRO A 220 16.19 29.06 9.76
N ASP A 221 15.35 29.23 8.73
CA ASP A 221 14.13 30.05 8.74
C ASP A 221 12.81 29.26 8.79
N VAL A 222 12.85 27.97 9.17
CA VAL A 222 11.64 27.15 9.28
C VAL A 222 11.08 27.20 10.70
N GLU A 223 10.30 28.23 10.99
CA GLU A 223 9.40 28.20 12.16
C GLU A 223 8.21 27.26 11.88
N SER A 224 7.88 26.43 12.86
CA SER A 224 6.82 25.44 12.72
C SER A 224 5.45 26.14 12.60
N PRO A 225 4.67 25.97 11.51
CA PRO A 225 3.40 26.69 11.32
C PRO A 225 2.39 26.27 12.39
N VAL A 226 1.98 27.19 13.27
CA VAL A 226 1.02 26.91 14.35
C VAL A 226 -0.38 26.77 13.74
N ARG A 227 -0.99 25.57 13.80
CA ARG A 227 -2.40 25.37 13.41
C ARG A 227 -3.31 25.55 14.64
N PRO A 228 -4.22 26.55 14.67
CA PRO A 228 -5.15 26.78 15.78
C PRO A 228 -6.11 25.61 16.03
N GLU A 229 -6.28 24.75 15.04
CA GLU A 229 -7.25 23.64 14.96
C GLU A 229 -6.96 22.50 15.95
N ALA A 230 -5.69 22.35 16.37
CA ALA A 230 -5.25 21.27 17.25
C ALA A 230 -5.83 21.31 18.67
N HIS A 231 -6.41 22.44 19.05
CA HIS A 231 -6.99 22.67 20.38
C HIS A 231 -8.52 22.56 20.39
N LEU A 232 -9.15 22.18 19.27
CA LEU A 232 -10.60 22.10 19.18
C LEU A 232 -11.18 20.95 20.03
N PRO A 233 -12.33 21.16 20.70
CA PRO A 233 -12.99 20.14 21.50
C PRO A 233 -13.45 18.96 20.63
N ARG A 234 -13.17 17.74 21.10
CA ARG A 234 -13.54 16.50 20.38
C ARG A 234 -14.97 16.08 20.69
N ARG A 235 -15.78 15.85 19.66
CA ARG A 235 -17.18 15.38 19.78
C ARG A 235 -17.38 14.00 19.13
N GLY A 236 -18.41 13.28 19.59
CA GLY A 236 -18.76 11.95 19.06
C GLY A 236 -18.09 10.74 19.72
N GLY A 237 -17.44 10.91 20.89
CA GLY A 237 -16.64 9.84 21.52
C GLY A 237 -17.41 8.54 21.81
N ARG A 238 -18.60 8.61 22.42
CA ARG A 238 -19.40 7.42 22.76
C ARG A 238 -19.93 6.69 21.51
N THR A 239 -20.51 7.42 20.57
CA THR A 239 -21.02 6.86 19.30
C THR A 239 -19.90 6.27 18.45
N GLY A 240 -18.71 6.89 18.46
CA GLY A 240 -17.53 6.34 17.81
C GLY A 240 -17.09 4.99 18.39
N TRP A 241 -17.08 4.84 19.71
CA TRP A 241 -16.66 3.57 20.32
C TRP A 241 -17.61 2.42 19.98
N TYR A 242 -18.92 2.69 19.89
CA TYR A 242 -19.88 1.69 19.41
C TYR A 242 -19.64 1.34 17.93
N ALA A 243 -19.43 2.34 17.07
CA ALA A 243 -19.13 2.10 15.66
C ALA A 243 -17.85 1.27 15.48
N LEU A 244 -16.79 1.58 16.23
CA LEU A 244 -15.53 0.85 16.20
C LEU A 244 -15.69 -0.59 16.69
N ALA A 245 -16.42 -0.79 17.79
CA ALA A 245 -16.68 -2.13 18.33
C ALA A 245 -17.47 -3.00 17.34
N VAL A 246 -18.43 -2.41 16.61
CA VAL A 246 -19.17 -3.12 15.56
C VAL A 246 -18.26 -3.48 14.38
N SER A 247 -17.44 -2.56 13.86
CA SER A 247 -16.50 -2.87 12.76
C SER A 247 -15.49 -3.94 13.17
N VAL A 248 -14.85 -3.81 14.34
CA VAL A 248 -13.92 -4.83 14.84
C VAL A 248 -14.62 -6.17 15.06
N GLY A 249 -15.87 -6.16 15.54
CA GLY A 249 -16.69 -7.35 15.67
C GLY A 249 -16.97 -8.04 14.32
N LEU A 250 -17.26 -7.27 13.27
CA LEU A 250 -17.43 -7.78 11.91
C LEU A 250 -16.13 -8.38 11.35
N ALA A 251 -15.00 -7.71 11.56
CA ALA A 251 -13.68 -8.21 11.16
C ALA A 251 -13.34 -9.54 11.87
N VAL A 252 -13.60 -9.64 13.17
CA VAL A 252 -13.39 -10.87 13.94
C VAL A 252 -14.33 -11.98 13.46
N LEU A 253 -15.60 -11.66 13.21
CA LEU A 253 -16.57 -12.62 12.69
C LEU A 253 -16.18 -13.11 11.27
N PHE A 254 -15.61 -12.23 10.44
CA PHE A 254 -15.06 -12.60 9.14
C PHE A 254 -13.88 -13.58 9.28
N LEU A 255 -12.92 -13.28 10.16
CA LEU A 255 -11.69 -14.06 10.31
C LEU A 255 -11.91 -15.40 11.04
N ALA A 256 -12.72 -15.41 12.09
CA ALA A 256 -12.91 -16.57 12.97
C ALA A 256 -14.24 -17.30 12.75
N GLY A 257 -15.22 -16.69 12.08
CA GLY A 257 -16.57 -17.25 11.93
C GLY A 257 -16.71 -18.28 10.80
N ARG A 258 -15.78 -18.35 9.84
CA ARG A 258 -15.85 -19.29 8.71
C ARG A 258 -16.01 -20.76 9.12
N PRO A 259 -15.18 -21.31 10.03
CA PRO A 259 -15.34 -22.71 10.46
C PRO A 259 -16.54 -22.92 11.39
N LEU A 260 -17.10 -21.87 12.00
CA LEU A 260 -18.19 -21.97 12.97
C LEU A 260 -19.59 -21.95 12.31
N PHE A 261 -19.71 -21.43 11.08
CA PHE A 261 -21.01 -21.16 10.45
C PHE A 261 -21.07 -21.58 8.97
N GLU A 262 -20.56 -22.76 8.61
CA GLU A 262 -20.49 -23.23 7.21
C GLU A 262 -21.85 -23.20 6.47
N GLY A 263 -22.96 -23.52 7.16
CA GLY A 263 -24.31 -23.52 6.57
C GLY A 263 -25.00 -22.15 6.51
N ALA A 264 -24.52 -21.15 7.26
CA ALA A 264 -25.12 -19.81 7.35
C ALA A 264 -24.19 -18.70 6.82
N TRP A 265 -23.03 -19.08 6.28
CA TRP A 265 -21.99 -18.13 5.87
C TRP A 265 -22.45 -17.15 4.77
N SER A 266 -23.31 -17.60 3.86
CA SER A 266 -23.90 -16.74 2.82
C SER A 266 -24.81 -15.65 3.40
N ALA A 267 -25.65 -16.00 4.38
CA ALA A 267 -26.48 -15.04 5.10
C ALA A 267 -25.64 -14.10 5.97
N LEU A 268 -24.61 -14.62 6.65
CA LEU A 268 -23.67 -13.83 7.43
C LEU A 268 -22.86 -12.85 6.56
N ALA A 269 -22.51 -13.23 5.33
CA ALA A 269 -21.81 -12.34 4.41
C ALA A 269 -22.69 -11.14 4.01
N TRP A 270 -23.98 -11.36 3.74
CA TRP A 270 -24.93 -10.26 3.49
C TRP A 270 -25.11 -9.35 4.70
N VAL A 271 -25.27 -9.94 5.89
CA VAL A 271 -25.34 -9.18 7.15
C VAL A 271 -24.05 -8.38 7.36
N GLY A 272 -22.89 -8.95 7.08
CA GLY A 272 -21.58 -8.28 7.17
C GLY A 272 -21.44 -7.11 6.20
N ILE A 273 -21.87 -7.27 4.94
CA ILE A 273 -21.86 -6.19 3.94
C ILE A 273 -22.79 -5.04 4.35
N VAL A 274 -24.02 -5.36 4.77
CA VAL A 274 -25.02 -4.35 5.18
C VAL A 274 -24.56 -3.63 6.45
N ALA A 275 -24.10 -4.37 7.45
CA ALA A 275 -23.62 -3.80 8.70
C ALA A 275 -22.35 -2.95 8.50
N GLY A 276 -21.39 -3.43 7.69
CA GLY A 276 -20.19 -2.67 7.33
C GLY A 276 -20.53 -1.39 6.58
N THR A 277 -21.43 -1.44 5.61
CA THR A 277 -21.88 -0.26 4.86
C THR A 277 -22.59 0.74 5.78
N ALA A 278 -23.42 0.27 6.71
CA ALA A 278 -24.08 1.12 7.70
C ALA A 278 -23.07 1.82 8.62
N VAL A 279 -22.05 1.10 9.11
CA VAL A 279 -20.99 1.71 9.94
C VAL A 279 -20.15 2.71 9.15
N MET A 280 -19.84 2.42 7.88
CA MET A 280 -19.16 3.35 6.99
C MET A 280 -19.97 4.64 6.80
N LEU A 281 -21.29 4.54 6.60
CA LEU A 281 -22.19 5.68 6.39
C LEU A 281 -22.39 6.50 7.67
N VAL A 282 -22.49 5.84 8.83
CA VAL A 282 -22.54 6.47 10.16
C VAL A 282 -21.21 7.18 10.46
N SER A 283 -20.07 6.56 10.15
CA SER A 283 -18.75 7.17 10.32
C SER A 283 -18.63 8.43 9.45
N ASN A 284 -19.03 8.36 8.18
CA ASN A 284 -18.95 9.50 7.25
C ASN A 284 -19.89 10.64 7.66
N THR A 285 -21.12 10.34 8.10
CA THR A 285 -22.05 11.38 8.60
C THR A 285 -21.59 11.99 9.92
N LEU A 286 -20.94 11.23 10.80
CA LEU A 286 -20.32 11.76 12.01
C LEU A 286 -19.09 12.62 11.69
N MET A 287 -18.34 12.29 10.64
CA MET A 287 -17.27 13.14 10.14
C MET A 287 -17.84 14.46 9.62
N GLU A 288 -18.83 14.44 8.73
CA GLU A 288 -19.44 15.66 8.20
C GLU A 288 -20.09 16.55 9.27
N ARG A 289 -20.65 15.95 10.33
CA ARG A 289 -21.28 16.72 11.43
C ARG A 289 -20.30 17.31 12.43
N HIS A 290 -19.13 16.70 12.63
CA HIS A 290 -18.23 17.05 13.72
C HIS A 290 -16.85 17.52 13.27
N ASP A 291 -16.50 17.41 11.99
CA ASP A 291 -15.28 17.96 11.40
C ASP A 291 -15.59 19.37 10.85
N THR A 292 -15.66 20.33 11.78
CA THR A 292 -15.96 21.74 11.48
C THR A 292 -14.86 22.63 12.04
N ARG A 293 -14.87 23.93 11.72
CA ARG A 293 -13.87 24.90 12.25
C ARG A 293 -13.81 24.97 13.79
N GLU A 294 -14.79 24.39 14.49
CA GLU A 294 -14.95 24.50 15.95
C GLU A 294 -14.89 23.15 16.69
N SER A 295 -14.86 22.02 15.99
CA SER A 295 -14.79 20.71 16.64
C SER A 295 -14.06 19.69 15.77
N GLN A 296 -13.45 18.70 16.42
CA GLN A 296 -12.86 17.54 15.74
C GLN A 296 -13.64 16.27 16.07
N VAL A 297 -13.64 15.35 15.11
CA VAL A 297 -14.27 14.04 15.23
C VAL A 297 -13.42 13.13 16.14
N SER A 298 -14.06 12.41 17.05
CA SER A 298 -13.35 11.48 17.93
C SER A 298 -12.65 10.32 17.20
N TRP A 299 -11.52 9.87 17.76
CA TRP A 299 -10.68 8.79 17.22
C TRP A 299 -11.43 7.52 16.77
N PRO A 300 -12.34 6.95 17.57
CA PRO A 300 -12.99 5.70 17.20
C PRO A 300 -13.84 5.81 15.92
N VAL A 301 -14.47 6.97 15.66
CA VAL A 301 -15.29 7.19 14.46
C VAL A 301 -14.43 7.06 13.20
N ARG A 302 -13.22 7.62 13.22
CA ARG A 302 -12.30 7.61 12.07
C ARG A 302 -11.84 6.19 11.71
N TRP A 303 -11.54 5.38 12.73
CA TRP A 303 -11.15 3.98 12.54
C TRP A 303 -12.32 3.07 12.19
N ALA A 304 -13.51 3.32 12.74
CA ALA A 304 -14.71 2.56 12.40
C ALA A 304 -15.01 2.61 10.90
N GLY A 305 -14.89 3.78 10.26
CA GLY A 305 -15.12 3.94 8.83
C GLY A 305 -14.09 3.23 7.96
N LEU A 306 -12.81 3.29 8.34
CA LEU A 306 -11.72 2.63 7.61
C LEU A 306 -11.77 1.10 7.74
N ILE A 307 -12.05 0.58 8.94
CA ILE A 307 -12.19 -0.87 9.15
C ILE A 307 -13.46 -1.37 8.44
N ALA A 308 -14.56 -0.62 8.52
CA ALA A 308 -15.80 -0.99 7.85
C ALA A 308 -15.66 -1.09 6.32
N SER A 309 -14.87 -0.22 5.68
CA SER A 309 -14.65 -0.30 4.23
C SER A 309 -13.82 -1.53 3.84
N MET A 310 -12.84 -1.91 4.68
CA MET A 310 -12.08 -3.15 4.52
C MET A 310 -12.98 -4.38 4.71
N ASP A 311 -13.85 -4.38 5.72
CA ASP A 311 -14.79 -5.47 5.99
C ASP A 311 -15.77 -5.67 4.82
N VAL A 312 -16.38 -4.59 4.32
CA VAL A 312 -17.27 -4.66 3.15
C VAL A 312 -16.55 -5.26 1.94
N SER A 313 -15.32 -4.83 1.69
CA SER A 313 -14.50 -5.36 0.59
C SER A 313 -14.21 -6.86 0.76
N ALA A 314 -13.89 -7.28 1.98
CA ALA A 314 -13.57 -8.68 2.30
C ALA A 314 -14.78 -9.60 2.19
N PHE A 315 -15.94 -9.18 2.73
CA PHE A 315 -17.19 -9.95 2.61
C PHE A 315 -17.69 -10.00 1.17
N LEU A 316 -17.58 -8.90 0.41
CA LEU A 316 -17.93 -8.88 -1.01
C LEU A 316 -17.05 -9.84 -1.82
N ALA A 317 -15.74 -9.84 -1.60
CA ALA A 317 -14.82 -10.76 -2.27
C ALA A 317 -15.19 -12.22 -1.99
N VAL A 318 -15.50 -12.56 -0.74
CA VAL A 318 -15.92 -13.92 -0.36
C VAL A 318 -17.27 -14.30 -0.96
N PHE A 319 -18.22 -13.37 -1.00
CA PHE A 319 -19.51 -13.59 -1.65
C PHE A 319 -19.35 -13.88 -3.15
N LEU A 320 -18.52 -13.08 -3.85
CA LEU A 320 -18.23 -13.28 -5.27
C LEU A 320 -17.56 -14.64 -5.52
N VAL A 321 -16.61 -15.04 -4.68
CA VAL A 321 -16.00 -16.38 -4.75
C VAL A 321 -17.03 -17.48 -4.46
N GLY A 322 -17.95 -17.27 -3.52
CA GLY A 322 -19.05 -18.20 -3.23
C GLY A 322 -19.95 -18.45 -4.43
N LEU A 323 -20.30 -17.41 -5.19
CA LEU A 323 -21.09 -17.52 -6.42
C LEU A 323 -20.38 -18.35 -7.52
N THR A 324 -19.04 -18.37 -7.53
CA THR A 324 -18.26 -19.15 -8.50
C THR A 324 -18.15 -20.64 -8.15
N ARG A 325 -18.42 -21.05 -6.90
CA ARG A 325 -18.27 -22.45 -6.45
C ARG A 325 -19.45 -23.37 -6.79
N GLY A 326 -20.57 -22.82 -7.27
CA GLY A 326 -21.73 -23.59 -7.73
C GLY A 326 -21.65 -24.03 -9.20
N VAL A 327 -20.56 -23.74 -9.89
CA VAL A 327 -20.33 -24.14 -11.28
C VAL A 327 -19.45 -25.39 -11.24
N GLU A 328 -20.06 -26.57 -11.32
CA GLU A 328 -19.31 -27.83 -11.47
C GLU A 328 -18.49 -27.74 -12.77
N PRO A 329 -17.15 -27.92 -12.71
CA PRO A 329 -16.35 -27.99 -13.92
C PRO A 329 -16.69 -29.30 -14.62
N ALA A 330 -17.51 -29.22 -15.67
CA ALA A 330 -17.88 -30.37 -16.48
C ALA A 330 -16.61 -31.01 -17.06
N GLU A 331 -16.39 -32.28 -16.70
CA GLU A 331 -15.18 -33.05 -16.98
C GLU A 331 -14.94 -33.33 -18.47
N HIS A 332 -15.89 -32.97 -19.35
CA HIS A 332 -15.70 -32.94 -20.78
C HIS A 332 -16.37 -31.71 -21.39
N ALA A 333 -15.58 -30.69 -21.73
CA ALA A 333 -16.06 -29.50 -22.42
C ALA A 333 -16.35 -29.83 -23.89
N VAL A 334 -17.60 -30.14 -24.20
CA VAL A 334 -18.15 -29.88 -25.54
C VAL A 334 -18.03 -28.38 -25.76
N VAL A 335 -17.43 -27.98 -26.88
CA VAL A 335 -17.27 -26.58 -27.27
C VAL A 335 -18.67 -25.97 -27.50
N ILE A 336 -19.25 -25.43 -26.44
CA ILE A 336 -20.42 -24.58 -26.54
C ILE A 336 -19.88 -23.15 -26.69
N ARG A 337 -20.11 -22.57 -27.87
CA ARG A 337 -20.01 -21.11 -28.04
C ARG A 337 -21.13 -20.54 -27.18
N ASP A 338 -20.84 -19.98 -26.02
CA ASP A 338 -21.88 -19.27 -25.27
C ASP A 338 -21.42 -17.93 -24.72
N GLU A 339 -22.34 -16.99 -24.90
CA GLU A 339 -22.38 -15.63 -24.38
C GLU A 339 -22.19 -15.63 -22.86
N LEU A 340 -21.61 -14.54 -22.32
CA LEU A 340 -21.42 -14.38 -20.88
C LEU A 340 -22.74 -14.68 -20.14
N SER A 341 -22.67 -15.60 -19.18
CA SER A 341 -23.77 -15.85 -18.24
C SER A 341 -24.22 -14.53 -17.59
N GLY A 342 -25.52 -14.36 -17.36
CA GLY A 342 -26.08 -13.17 -16.73
C GLY A 342 -25.45 -12.83 -15.36
N THR A 343 -24.93 -13.83 -14.64
CA THR A 343 -24.18 -13.62 -13.40
C THR A 343 -22.79 -13.00 -13.67
N SER A 344 -22.15 -13.34 -14.78
CA SER A 344 -20.87 -12.76 -15.20
C SER A 344 -21.04 -11.29 -15.58
N TYR A 345 -22.12 -10.93 -16.29
CA TYR A 345 -22.47 -9.53 -16.56
C TYR A 345 -22.77 -8.75 -15.28
N ALA A 346 -23.46 -9.36 -14.30
CA ALA A 346 -23.72 -8.73 -13.01
C ALA A 346 -22.44 -8.46 -12.22
N ILE A 347 -21.49 -9.41 -12.20
CA ILE A 347 -20.19 -9.25 -11.54
C ILE A 347 -19.38 -8.13 -12.20
N VAL A 348 -19.26 -8.15 -13.53
CA VAL A 348 -18.56 -7.10 -14.28
C VAL A 348 -19.24 -5.74 -14.07
N GLY A 349 -20.57 -5.70 -14.06
CA GLY A 349 -21.34 -4.49 -13.79
C GLY A 349 -21.06 -3.93 -12.40
N VAL A 350 -21.07 -4.76 -11.35
CA VAL A 350 -20.78 -4.34 -9.97
C VAL A 350 -19.34 -3.86 -9.81
N VAL A 351 -18.37 -4.59 -10.39
CA VAL A 351 -16.95 -4.21 -10.34
C VAL A 351 -16.73 -2.89 -11.09
N CYS A 352 -17.31 -2.72 -12.28
CA CYS A 352 -17.27 -1.45 -13.00
C CYS A 352 -17.94 -0.32 -12.22
N LEU A 353 -19.06 -0.56 -11.55
CA LEU A 353 -19.76 0.45 -10.76
C LEU A 353 -18.92 0.87 -9.54
N ILE A 354 -18.21 -0.06 -8.90
CA ILE A 354 -17.31 0.26 -7.79
C ILE A 354 -16.09 1.06 -8.28
N ILE A 355 -15.47 0.64 -9.39
CA ILE A 355 -14.28 1.31 -9.92
C ILE A 355 -14.65 2.69 -10.48
N VAL A 356 -15.61 2.76 -11.40
CA VAL A 356 -16.01 4.00 -12.07
C VAL A 356 -16.76 4.92 -11.11
N GLY A 357 -17.63 4.38 -10.25
CA GLY A 357 -18.35 5.14 -9.24
C GLY A 357 -17.44 5.62 -8.11
N GLY A 358 -16.51 4.79 -7.65
CA GLY A 358 -15.51 5.17 -6.65
C GLY A 358 -14.56 6.24 -7.17
N LEU A 359 -13.98 6.05 -8.36
CA LEU A 359 -13.14 7.06 -9.00
C LEU A 359 -13.93 8.34 -9.31
N GLY A 360 -15.15 8.21 -9.84
CA GLY A 360 -16.03 9.33 -10.14
C GLY A 360 -16.42 10.14 -8.90
N TRP A 361 -16.68 9.47 -7.78
CA TRP A 361 -16.96 10.13 -6.50
C TRP A 361 -15.73 10.86 -5.95
N CYS A 362 -14.54 10.24 -6.04
CA CYS A 362 -13.28 10.88 -5.66
C CYS A 362 -12.99 12.13 -6.52
N PHE A 363 -13.19 12.04 -7.84
CA PHE A 363 -13.03 13.16 -8.76
C PHE A 363 -14.06 14.27 -8.52
N TYR A 364 -15.33 13.91 -8.30
CA TYR A 364 -16.38 14.86 -7.94
C TYR A 364 -16.01 15.62 -6.67
N ARG A 365 -15.53 14.92 -5.64
CA ARG A 365 -15.10 15.55 -4.38
C ARG A 365 -13.89 16.47 -4.58
N ALA A 366 -12.93 16.06 -5.41
CA ALA A 366 -11.77 16.88 -5.76
C ALA A 366 -12.17 18.15 -6.53
N LEU A 367 -13.07 18.04 -7.52
CA LEU A 367 -13.60 19.17 -8.28
C LEU A 367 -14.50 20.09 -7.44
N ALA A 368 -15.33 19.52 -6.56
CA ALA A 368 -16.16 20.28 -5.64
C ALA A 368 -15.34 21.00 -4.56
N ALA A 369 -14.16 20.48 -4.21
CA ALA A 369 -13.18 21.16 -3.38
C ALA A 369 -12.45 22.29 -4.15
N ALA A 370 -12.17 22.09 -5.44
CA ALA A 370 -11.55 23.11 -6.30
C ALA A 370 -12.51 24.24 -6.73
N GLY A 371 -13.82 23.97 -6.81
CA GLY A 371 -14.85 24.95 -7.21
C GLY A 371 -15.41 25.80 -6.08
N LYS A 372 -14.97 25.56 -4.84
CA LYS A 372 -15.14 26.54 -3.76
C LYS A 372 -13.89 27.41 -3.79
N ASP A 373 -14.04 28.71 -3.98
CA ASP A 373 -13.02 29.71 -3.62
C ASP A 373 -12.74 29.61 -2.12
N THR A 374 -12.01 28.58 -1.72
CA THR A 374 -11.14 28.66 -0.56
C THR A 374 -9.91 29.36 -1.06
N ASP A 375 -9.72 30.60 -0.65
CA ASP A 375 -8.41 31.27 -0.64
C ASP A 375 -7.39 30.29 -0.05
N VAL A 376 -6.73 29.53 -0.92
CA VAL A 376 -5.52 28.81 -0.57
C VAL A 376 -4.47 29.91 -0.55
N GLN A 377 -4.27 30.52 0.62
CA GLN A 377 -3.11 31.37 0.85
C GLN A 377 -1.86 30.52 0.56
N LEU A 378 -1.25 30.79 -0.59
CA LEU A 378 0.12 30.36 -0.86
C LEU A 378 1.03 31.05 0.18
N PRO A 379 1.97 30.32 0.79
CA PRO A 379 2.88 30.88 1.80
C PRO A 379 3.75 32.06 1.32
N ASP A 380 3.71 32.40 0.03
CA ASP A 380 4.56 33.40 -0.61
C ASP A 380 3.91 34.79 -0.74
N GLN A 381 2.73 35.01 -0.16
CA GLN A 381 2.13 36.35 -0.05
C GLN A 381 1.82 36.72 1.40
N GLN A 382 2.87 37.00 2.18
CA GLN A 382 2.87 38.00 3.25
C GLN A 382 4.27 38.53 3.48
#